data_AF-A0A517XQM0-F1
#
_entry.id   AF-A0A517XQM0-F1
#
_cell.length_a   1.000
_cell.length_b   1.000
_cell.length_c   1.000
_cell.angle_alpha   90.00
_cell.angle_beta   90.00
_cell.angle_gamma   90.00
#
_symmetry.space_group_name_H-M   'P 1'
#
loop_
_entity.id
_entity.type
_entity.pdbx_description
1 polymer ?
#
loop_
_entity_poly.entity_id
_entity_poly.type
_entity_poly.pdbx_seq_one_letter_code
_entity_poly.pdbx_strand_id
1 'polypeptide(L)'
;MRISGMLAAVVFSAVVVGLASSQPPPGGGKVPPGKFKGPKEARERPDALKVDLTEPPAGLIQNPRLMAKSVDPKIPAGYALEGDAAWVWCGASGEDSAAGVALYSGKDVNPDGSRAGAVTQRVTGFAGGVGKWFRFTVRGLAEPGFAVARDGLFLRVEYFGKQGTNPLDGVTQRIDHLVERDRADLAANGRYFKNGGAVWRTYAIEFRLPFAEIDTLAVGVGFKGGLAKAETGSEFYVTDFALTPIPAPADAPTVVKTAAGPAPSLKSLVPLGGRWYYDPDPGMTERPATLVVTAKNAGRLYYMDGRLSNPFAENMTAWLREGHLDLRGNRVDKDRFLPDNVVLEFKDGKELIVHARNIPNHPTALFPGRGAGPNAIQEHDQTYYLPLTPVRNPRAAAMDKTNANRALPTGPIGFAVNGVAFFNPFDMEGSEAIDILDRCCGHPTPTNMYHYHKYPVCVKSPFADDGEGHSPLIGFALDGFPLYGPYVAKGLMAKDDTATPLDAFNMRYDDDRGWHYHVTPGKYPYLIGGFAGTPDPRSARRGQPKGP
;
A
#
# COMPACT_ATOMS: atom_id res chain seq x y z
N MET A 1 -22.68 -17.65 84.92
CA MET A 1 -23.19 -18.98 84.53
C MET A 1 -22.70 -19.24 83.10
N ARG A 2 -21.95 -20.33 82.89
CA ARG A 2 -21.87 -21.24 81.70
C ARG A 2 -22.34 -20.68 80.33
N ILE A 3 -21.75 -20.92 79.14
CA ILE A 3 -20.77 -21.85 78.54
C ILE A 3 -20.53 -21.30 77.10
N SER A 4 -19.29 -21.05 76.68
CA SER A 4 -18.54 -21.67 75.57
C SER A 4 -19.11 -21.62 74.14
N GLY A 5 -18.27 -21.26 73.16
CA GLY A 5 -18.50 -21.62 71.75
C GLY A 5 -17.70 -20.84 70.69
N MET A 6 -16.39 -21.12 70.58
CA MET A 6 -15.48 -20.98 69.42
C MET A 6 -15.93 -20.18 68.17
N LEU A 7 -15.13 -19.20 67.74
CA LEU A 7 -14.89 -18.91 66.32
C LEU A 7 -13.49 -18.29 66.10
N ALA A 8 -12.90 -18.61 64.95
CA ALA A 8 -11.48 -18.52 64.61
C ALA A 8 -10.90 -17.10 64.46
N ALA A 9 -9.62 -16.95 64.80
CA ALA A 9 -8.83 -15.77 64.52
C ALA A 9 -8.48 -15.68 63.03
N VAL A 10 -8.86 -14.58 62.39
CA VAL A 10 -8.43 -14.20 61.03
C VAL A 10 -7.18 -13.33 61.15
N VAL A 11 -6.07 -13.78 60.58
CA VAL A 11 -4.87 -12.98 60.39
C VAL A 11 -5.06 -12.13 59.13
N PHE A 12 -5.17 -10.81 59.31
CA PHE A 12 -5.15 -9.82 58.22
C PHE A 12 -3.69 -9.51 57.86
N SER A 13 -3.27 -9.84 56.63
CA SER A 13 -2.04 -9.31 56.04
C SER A 13 -2.30 -7.89 55.53
N ALA A 14 -1.79 -6.89 56.24
CA ALA A 14 -1.69 -5.52 55.76
C ALA A 14 -0.37 -5.33 55.00
N VAL A 15 -0.44 -5.03 53.71
CA VAL A 15 0.72 -4.60 52.90
C VAL A 15 1.03 -3.15 53.26
N VAL A 16 2.26 -2.92 53.70
CA VAL A 16 2.80 -1.61 54.07
C VAL A 16 2.95 -0.72 52.84
N VAL A 17 2.27 0.42 52.85
CA VAL A 17 2.53 1.56 51.95
C VAL A 17 3.79 2.27 52.45
N GLY A 18 4.89 2.10 51.74
CA GLY A 18 6.12 2.87 51.96
C GLY A 18 6.05 4.22 51.25
N LEU A 19 6.08 5.30 52.02
CA LEU A 19 6.24 6.67 51.54
C LEU A 19 7.57 6.82 50.77
N ALA A 20 7.48 7.19 49.48
CA ALA A 20 8.64 7.63 48.72
C ALA A 20 8.95 9.10 49.07
N SER A 21 10.03 9.30 49.81
CA SER A 21 10.66 10.59 50.03
C SER A 21 11.22 11.14 48.72
N SER A 22 10.88 12.39 48.42
CA SER A 22 11.40 13.19 47.31
C SER A 22 12.93 13.34 47.39
N GLN A 23 13.65 12.72 46.44
CA GLN A 23 14.99 13.15 46.06
C GLN A 23 14.90 13.90 44.72
N PRO A 24 15.64 15.01 44.55
CA PRO A 24 15.62 15.78 43.31
C PRO A 24 16.25 14.97 42.16
N PRO A 25 15.79 15.17 40.92
CA PRO A 25 16.32 14.43 39.77
C PRO A 25 17.81 14.72 39.57
N PRO A 26 18.63 13.71 39.24
CA PRO A 26 20.00 13.95 38.80
C PRO A 26 19.98 14.82 37.53
N GLY A 27 20.84 15.84 37.54
CA GLY A 27 20.81 16.99 36.66
C GLY A 27 20.69 16.70 35.17
N GLY A 28 20.02 17.63 34.49
CA GLY A 28 19.81 17.63 33.05
C GLY A 28 21.10 17.45 32.26
N GLY A 29 21.34 16.22 31.82
CA GLY A 29 22.16 15.96 30.66
C GLY A 29 21.45 16.55 29.46
N LYS A 30 22.02 17.64 28.90
CA LYS A 30 21.65 18.11 27.57
C LYS A 30 21.66 16.91 26.63
N VAL A 31 20.52 16.57 26.04
CA VAL A 31 20.46 15.72 24.86
C VAL A 31 21.46 16.34 23.88
N PRO A 32 22.48 15.62 23.41
CA PRO A 32 23.36 16.15 22.38
C PRO A 32 22.46 16.56 21.22
N PRO A 33 22.51 17.80 20.72
CA PRO A 33 21.84 18.11 19.46
C PRO A 33 22.36 17.07 18.47
N GLY A 34 21.43 16.32 17.86
CA GLY A 34 21.77 15.38 16.81
C GLY A 34 22.63 16.16 15.83
N LYS A 35 23.92 15.82 15.75
CA LYS A 35 24.82 16.46 14.79
C LYS A 35 24.21 16.14 13.43
N PHE A 36 23.57 17.13 12.82
CA PHE A 36 23.38 17.19 11.39
C PHE A 36 24.77 16.96 10.79
N LYS A 37 25.06 15.72 10.40
CA LYS A 37 26.15 15.46 9.48
C LYS A 37 25.74 16.24 8.23
N GLY A 38 26.61 17.13 7.76
CA GLY A 38 26.38 17.91 6.54
C GLY A 38 25.94 17.02 5.37
N PRO A 39 25.51 17.62 4.24
CA PRO A 39 24.90 16.89 3.13
C PRO A 39 25.69 15.64 2.82
N LYS A 40 25.05 14.47 2.98
CA LYS A 40 25.65 13.22 2.54
C LYS A 40 25.82 13.34 1.02
N GLU A 41 26.99 12.97 0.50
CA GLU A 41 27.11 12.74 -0.95
C GLU A 41 26.03 11.73 -1.34
N ALA A 42 25.03 12.23 -2.07
CA ALA A 42 24.00 11.39 -2.65
C ALA A 42 24.66 10.65 -3.81
N ARG A 43 24.67 9.32 -3.75
CA ARG A 43 24.99 8.53 -4.92
C ARG A 43 23.89 8.78 -5.94
N GLU A 44 24.19 9.59 -6.95
CA GLU A 44 23.26 9.75 -8.06
C GLU A 44 23.19 8.46 -8.86
N ARG A 45 21.99 8.22 -9.40
CA ARG A 45 21.76 7.10 -10.29
C ARG A 45 22.52 7.33 -11.60
N PRO A 46 23.20 6.31 -12.17
CA PRO A 46 23.82 6.42 -13.49
C PRO A 46 22.83 6.91 -14.54
N ASP A 47 23.30 7.72 -15.50
CA ASP A 47 22.44 8.33 -16.51
C ASP A 47 21.64 7.30 -17.32
N ALA A 48 22.20 6.11 -17.56
CA ALA A 48 21.52 5.00 -18.25
C ALA A 48 20.28 4.46 -17.52
N LEU A 49 20.15 4.73 -16.22
CA LEU A 49 19.03 4.30 -15.38
C LEU A 49 18.10 5.45 -14.99
N LYS A 50 18.42 6.68 -15.42
CA LYS A 50 17.50 7.82 -15.26
C LYS A 50 16.36 7.66 -16.25
N VAL A 51 15.14 7.94 -15.78
CA VAL A 51 13.94 7.83 -16.60
C VAL A 51 13.49 9.23 -17.00
N ASP A 52 13.65 9.58 -18.27
CA ASP A 52 13.11 10.83 -18.83
C ASP A 52 11.60 10.68 -19.11
N LEU A 53 10.82 10.54 -18.05
CA LEU A 53 9.36 10.54 -18.12
C LEU A 53 8.89 11.85 -17.48
N THR A 54 8.19 12.66 -18.26
CA THR A 54 7.52 13.85 -17.74
C THR A 54 6.55 13.44 -16.64
N GLU A 55 6.34 14.34 -15.68
CA GLU A 55 5.20 14.25 -14.78
C GLU A 55 3.95 13.84 -15.58
N PRO A 56 3.24 12.77 -15.17
CA PRO A 56 2.04 12.37 -15.87
C PRO A 56 1.11 13.59 -15.92
N PRO A 57 0.46 13.86 -17.06
CA PRO A 57 -0.46 14.98 -17.15
C PRO A 57 -1.41 14.90 -15.95
N ALA A 58 -1.71 16.05 -15.34
CA ALA A 58 -2.73 16.11 -14.31
C ALA A 58 -3.90 15.26 -14.80
N GLY A 59 -4.26 14.24 -14.01
CA GLY A 59 -5.26 13.27 -14.42
C GLY A 59 -6.53 13.99 -14.84
N LEU A 60 -7.47 13.26 -15.45
CA LEU A 60 -8.78 13.84 -15.75
C LEU A 60 -9.45 14.44 -14.48
N ILE A 61 -8.99 14.01 -13.30
CA ILE A 61 -9.29 14.59 -12.00
C ILE A 61 -8.44 15.84 -11.71
N GLN A 62 -9.11 16.96 -11.44
CA GLN A 62 -8.53 18.16 -10.87
C GLN A 62 -8.36 18.02 -9.35
N ASN A 63 -7.27 18.58 -8.78
CA ASN A 63 -6.99 18.49 -7.34
C ASN A 63 -7.14 17.05 -6.81
N PRO A 64 -6.43 16.06 -7.38
CA PRO A 64 -6.67 14.64 -7.12
C PRO A 64 -6.46 14.23 -5.67
N ARG A 65 -5.69 15.01 -4.89
CA ARG A 65 -5.42 14.77 -3.46
C ARG A 65 -6.32 15.54 -2.51
N LEU A 66 -7.28 16.32 -3.03
CA LEU A 66 -8.19 17.16 -2.26
C LEU A 66 -7.46 18.13 -1.29
N MET A 67 -6.25 18.59 -1.64
CA MET A 67 -5.44 19.47 -0.77
C MET A 67 -5.68 20.95 -1.06
N ALA A 68 -6.06 21.30 -2.28
CA ALA A 68 -6.29 22.68 -2.67
C ALA A 68 -7.67 23.18 -2.22
N LYS A 69 -7.71 24.39 -1.66
CA LYS A 69 -8.95 25.09 -1.25
C LYS A 69 -9.71 25.59 -2.47
N SER A 70 -11.04 25.45 -2.47
CA SER A 70 -11.89 26.17 -3.41
C SER A 70 -12.06 27.64 -3.00
N VAL A 71 -12.88 28.40 -3.73
CA VAL A 71 -13.31 29.75 -3.33
C VAL A 71 -14.05 29.70 -1.98
N ASP A 72 -14.86 28.66 -1.75
CA ASP A 72 -15.34 28.33 -0.41
C ASP A 72 -14.24 27.51 0.31
N PRO A 73 -13.63 28.04 1.38
CA PRO A 73 -12.55 27.36 2.10
C PRO A 73 -13.00 26.07 2.81
N LYS A 74 -14.30 25.76 2.84
CA LYS A 74 -14.86 24.52 3.41
C LYS A 74 -14.97 23.38 2.39
N ILE A 75 -14.68 23.65 1.11
CA ILE A 75 -14.83 22.70 0.01
C ILE A 75 -13.47 22.60 -0.72
N PRO A 76 -13.02 21.38 -1.09
CA PRO A 76 -11.82 21.24 -1.89
C PRO A 76 -12.07 21.74 -3.32
N ALA A 77 -11.09 22.40 -3.92
CA ALA A 77 -11.18 22.92 -5.27
C ALA A 77 -11.58 21.83 -6.27
N GLY A 78 -12.61 22.09 -7.09
CA GLY A 78 -13.07 21.18 -8.14
C GLY A 78 -14.03 20.07 -7.67
N TYR A 79 -14.46 20.05 -6.41
CA TYR A 79 -15.39 19.05 -5.89
C TYR A 79 -16.70 19.65 -5.42
N ALA A 80 -17.75 18.84 -5.46
CA ALA A 80 -19.02 19.07 -4.78
C ALA A 80 -19.13 18.11 -3.59
N LEU A 81 -19.58 18.65 -2.46
CA LEU A 81 -19.94 17.89 -1.26
C LEU A 81 -21.46 17.92 -1.11
N GLU A 82 -22.06 16.77 -0.90
CA GLU A 82 -23.50 16.60 -0.71
C GLU A 82 -23.76 15.88 0.62
N GLY A 83 -24.84 16.26 1.30
CA GLY A 83 -25.29 15.62 2.52
C GLY A 83 -24.27 15.69 3.66
N ASP A 84 -24.08 14.55 4.32
CA ASP A 84 -23.20 14.35 5.46
C ASP A 84 -21.72 14.24 5.07
N ALA A 85 -21.20 15.29 4.44
CA ALA A 85 -19.84 15.38 3.96
C ALA A 85 -19.16 16.68 4.42
N ALA A 86 -17.90 16.59 4.83
CA ALA A 86 -17.08 17.76 5.12
C ALA A 86 -15.63 17.58 4.69
N TRP A 87 -15.00 18.68 4.27
CA TRP A 87 -13.56 18.71 4.01
C TRP A 87 -12.78 18.90 5.31
N VAL A 88 -11.92 17.95 5.62
CA VAL A 88 -11.24 17.84 6.92
C VAL A 88 -9.80 17.35 6.75
N TRP A 89 -9.03 17.40 7.83
CA TRP A 89 -7.85 16.55 7.96
C TRP A 89 -8.30 15.13 8.33
N CYS A 90 -7.96 14.15 7.50
CA CYS A 90 -8.45 12.78 7.66
C CYS A 90 -7.65 12.00 8.70
N GLY A 91 -8.26 10.95 9.27
CA GLY A 91 -7.66 10.07 10.27
C GLY A 91 -8.04 10.39 11.72
N ALA A 92 -7.76 9.46 12.63
CA ALA A 92 -8.01 9.60 14.06
C ALA A 92 -6.95 10.49 14.75
N SER A 93 -7.16 10.89 16.01
CA SER A 93 -6.30 11.83 16.76
C SER A 93 -4.82 11.45 16.92
N GLY A 94 -4.43 10.21 16.57
CA GLY A 94 -3.05 9.73 16.56
C GLY A 94 -2.51 9.40 15.16
N GLU A 95 -3.27 9.70 14.10
CA GLU A 95 -2.88 9.60 12.72
C GLU A 95 -2.94 11.00 12.11
N ASP A 96 -1.77 11.61 11.91
CA ASP A 96 -1.69 12.76 11.03
C ASP A 96 -1.76 12.23 9.58
N SER A 97 -2.85 12.45 8.87
CA SER A 97 -2.99 12.12 7.44
C SER A 97 -3.03 13.40 6.58
N ALA A 98 -3.44 13.27 5.31
CA ALA A 98 -3.67 14.39 4.40
C ALA A 98 -5.03 15.06 4.63
N ALA A 99 -5.24 16.26 4.04
CA ALA A 99 -6.58 16.80 3.88
C ALA A 99 -7.39 15.91 2.92
N GLY A 100 -8.70 15.84 3.13
CA GLY A 100 -9.60 14.99 2.38
C GLY A 100 -11.04 15.18 2.82
N VAL A 101 -11.95 14.33 2.35
CA VAL A 101 -13.37 14.42 2.70
C VAL A 101 -13.73 13.34 3.72
N ALA A 102 -14.43 13.73 4.78
CA ALA A 102 -15.11 12.80 5.67
C ALA A 102 -16.57 12.67 5.26
N LEU A 103 -17.03 11.43 5.11
CA LEU A 103 -18.43 11.08 4.96
C LEU A 103 -18.95 10.51 6.30
N TYR A 104 -19.91 11.17 6.93
CA TYR A 104 -20.29 10.90 8.33
C TYR A 104 -21.46 9.93 8.46
N SER A 105 -21.18 8.66 8.72
CA SER A 105 -22.27 7.67 8.88
C SER A 105 -23.03 7.74 10.21
N GLY A 106 -22.46 8.42 11.21
CA GLY A 106 -23.04 8.55 12.55
C GLY A 106 -23.59 9.92 12.91
N LYS A 107 -23.37 10.93 12.06
CA LYS A 107 -23.70 12.33 12.31
C LYS A 107 -24.41 12.94 11.11
N ASP A 108 -25.58 13.52 11.36
CA ASP A 108 -26.32 14.36 10.39
C ASP A 108 -25.70 15.77 10.40
N VAL A 109 -24.79 16.03 9.47
CA VAL A 109 -24.03 17.28 9.36
C VAL A 109 -24.87 18.37 8.71
N ASN A 110 -25.77 18.01 7.80
CA ASN A 110 -26.57 18.94 7.01
C ASN A 110 -28.06 18.96 7.42
N PRO A 111 -28.35 19.04 8.74
CA PRO A 111 -29.56 18.61 9.45
C PRO A 111 -30.81 18.36 8.58
N ASP A 112 -30.78 17.35 7.72
CA ASP A 112 -31.86 17.03 6.77
C ASP A 112 -32.65 15.78 7.17
N GLY A 113 -32.26 15.13 8.28
CA GLY A 113 -32.88 13.92 8.81
C GLY A 113 -32.48 12.64 8.06
N SER A 114 -31.66 12.73 7.01
CA SER A 114 -31.02 11.62 6.34
C SER A 114 -29.62 11.38 6.93
N ARG A 115 -29.13 10.15 6.81
CA ARG A 115 -27.72 9.80 7.05
C ARG A 115 -27.10 9.35 5.76
N ALA A 116 -26.72 10.31 4.92
CA ALA A 116 -26.21 10.09 3.58
C ALA A 116 -25.32 11.26 3.16
N GLY A 117 -24.22 10.97 2.47
CA GLY A 117 -23.32 12.00 1.99
C GLY A 117 -22.46 11.51 0.84
N ALA A 118 -21.96 12.44 0.04
CA ALA A 118 -21.13 12.13 -1.11
C ALA A 118 -20.10 13.23 -1.40
N VAL A 119 -19.01 12.83 -2.04
CA VAL A 119 -18.06 13.71 -2.71
C VAL A 119 -17.97 13.34 -4.18
N THR A 120 -18.14 14.34 -5.04
CA THR A 120 -18.21 14.15 -6.49
C THR A 120 -17.35 15.19 -7.20
N GLN A 121 -16.71 14.80 -8.30
CA GLN A 121 -16.06 15.73 -9.22
C GLN A 121 -16.64 15.57 -10.63
N ARG A 122 -16.92 16.71 -11.28
CA ARG A 122 -17.23 16.75 -12.71
C ARG A 122 -15.94 16.77 -13.52
N VAL A 123 -15.90 15.92 -14.53
CA VAL A 123 -14.73 15.66 -15.36
C VAL A 123 -15.12 15.82 -16.82
N THR A 124 -14.33 16.62 -17.54
CA THR A 124 -14.49 16.93 -18.97
C THR A 124 -13.16 16.77 -19.69
N GLY A 125 -13.16 16.81 -21.03
CA GLY A 125 -11.91 16.80 -21.81
C GLY A 125 -11.25 15.43 -21.94
N PHE A 126 -11.97 14.34 -21.64
CA PHE A 126 -11.54 12.98 -21.92
C PHE A 126 -11.86 12.59 -23.36
N ALA A 127 -11.11 11.61 -23.90
CA ALA A 127 -11.42 11.03 -25.20
C ALA A 127 -12.72 10.21 -25.12
N GLY A 128 -13.85 10.85 -25.47
CA GLY A 128 -15.17 10.24 -25.49
C GLY A 128 -15.36 9.22 -26.63
N GLY A 129 -16.58 8.67 -26.71
CA GLY A 129 -16.99 7.71 -27.73
C GLY A 129 -17.41 6.35 -27.17
N VAL A 130 -18.33 5.70 -27.88
CA VAL A 130 -18.87 4.38 -27.48
C VAL A 130 -17.75 3.37 -27.34
N GLY A 131 -17.76 2.62 -26.24
CA GLY A 131 -16.83 1.51 -26.03
C GLY A 131 -15.47 1.91 -25.46
N LYS A 132 -15.24 3.19 -25.15
CA LYS A 132 -14.06 3.62 -24.38
C LYS A 132 -14.20 3.19 -22.92
N TRP A 133 -13.12 2.65 -22.36
CA TRP A 133 -13.09 2.15 -20.99
C TRP A 133 -12.28 3.07 -20.10
N PHE A 134 -12.74 3.19 -18.85
CA PHE A 134 -12.11 4.00 -17.83
C PHE A 134 -12.11 3.23 -16.51
N ARG A 135 -11.09 3.48 -15.70
CA ARG A 135 -11.05 3.10 -14.29
C ARG A 135 -11.15 4.36 -13.46
N PHE A 136 -12.16 4.44 -12.61
CA PHE A 136 -12.25 5.44 -11.55
C PHE A 136 -11.82 4.80 -10.23
N THR A 137 -10.91 5.47 -9.51
CA THR A 137 -10.45 4.99 -8.20
C THR A 137 -10.53 6.08 -7.16
N VAL A 138 -10.86 5.70 -5.92
CA VAL A 138 -10.70 6.55 -4.75
C VAL A 138 -9.83 5.85 -3.72
N ARG A 139 -9.01 6.62 -2.98
CA ARG A 139 -8.39 6.12 -1.76
C ARG A 139 -9.29 6.43 -0.58
N GLY A 140 -9.84 5.38 0.02
CA GLY A 140 -10.80 5.48 1.12
C GLY A 140 -10.34 4.75 2.38
N LEU A 141 -10.90 5.15 3.52
CA LEU A 141 -10.69 4.54 4.82
C LEU A 141 -11.99 4.60 5.60
N ALA A 142 -12.53 3.44 5.97
CA ALA A 142 -13.63 3.34 6.91
C ALA A 142 -13.08 3.31 8.35
N GLU A 143 -13.40 4.30 9.17
CA GLU A 143 -13.08 4.25 10.60
C GLU A 143 -13.80 3.06 11.28
N PRO A 144 -13.32 2.58 12.45
CA PRO A 144 -13.87 1.40 13.12
C PRO A 144 -15.38 1.46 13.36
N GLY A 145 -15.92 2.65 13.63
CA GLY A 145 -17.34 2.88 13.88
C GLY A 145 -18.17 3.14 12.62
N PHE A 146 -17.56 3.29 11.44
CA PHE A 146 -18.29 3.56 10.20
C PHE A 146 -19.28 2.41 9.92
N ALA A 147 -20.56 2.71 9.72
CA ALA A 147 -21.55 1.68 9.47
C ALA A 147 -22.65 2.20 8.58
N VAL A 148 -23.05 1.40 7.60
CA VAL A 148 -24.09 1.73 6.63
C VAL A 148 -25.02 0.55 6.48
N ALA A 149 -26.25 0.79 6.00
CA ALA A 149 -27.12 -0.27 5.55
C ALA A 149 -26.44 -1.06 4.41
N ARG A 150 -26.89 -2.30 4.17
CA ARG A 150 -26.40 -3.13 3.07
C ARG A 150 -26.46 -2.34 1.74
N ASP A 151 -25.40 -2.45 0.94
CA ASP A 151 -25.21 -1.71 -0.31
C ASP A 151 -25.11 -0.18 -0.12
N GLY A 152 -24.85 0.24 1.12
CA GLY A 152 -24.91 1.62 1.56
C GLY A 152 -23.70 2.45 1.17
N LEU A 153 -22.53 1.86 0.95
CA LEU A 153 -21.31 2.55 0.50
C LEU A 153 -21.00 2.17 -0.95
N PHE A 154 -20.75 3.17 -1.80
CA PHE A 154 -20.63 2.94 -3.24
C PHE A 154 -19.71 3.93 -3.95
N LEU A 155 -19.10 3.47 -5.03
CA LEU A 155 -18.56 4.33 -6.09
C LEU A 155 -19.63 4.55 -7.15
N ARG A 156 -19.71 5.77 -7.68
CA ARG A 156 -20.67 6.14 -8.70
C ARG A 156 -20.00 6.91 -9.83
N VAL A 157 -20.42 6.62 -11.05
CA VAL A 157 -20.08 7.38 -12.25
C VAL A 157 -21.37 7.70 -12.98
N GLU A 158 -21.67 8.99 -13.12
CA GLU A 158 -22.84 9.50 -13.84
C GLU A 158 -22.37 10.09 -15.18
N TYR A 159 -23.14 9.84 -16.24
CA TYR A 159 -22.86 10.23 -17.60
C TYR A 159 -23.75 11.40 -18.01
N PHE A 160 -23.15 12.40 -18.64
CA PHE A 160 -23.86 13.56 -19.14
C PHE A 160 -23.41 13.90 -20.57
N GLY A 161 -24.34 14.42 -21.36
CA GLY A 161 -24.06 15.06 -22.64
C GLY A 161 -24.45 16.54 -22.62
N LYS A 162 -24.27 17.21 -23.76
CA LYS A 162 -24.53 18.66 -23.92
C LYS A 162 -23.81 19.48 -22.85
N GLN A 163 -22.49 19.29 -22.74
CA GLN A 163 -21.61 19.98 -21.81
C GLN A 163 -22.08 19.85 -20.36
N GLY A 164 -22.50 18.63 -19.98
CA GLY A 164 -22.92 18.34 -18.60
C GLY A 164 -24.34 18.76 -18.23
N THR A 165 -25.13 19.30 -19.16
CA THR A 165 -26.50 19.77 -18.89
C THR A 165 -27.56 18.70 -19.08
N ASN A 166 -27.28 17.66 -19.85
CA ASN A 166 -28.21 16.58 -20.14
C ASN A 166 -27.75 15.27 -19.45
N PRO A 167 -28.37 14.88 -18.32
CA PRO A 167 -28.08 13.58 -17.70
C PRO A 167 -28.49 12.44 -18.64
N LEU A 168 -27.67 11.41 -18.73
CA LEU A 168 -27.88 10.27 -19.63
C LEU A 168 -28.17 8.99 -18.84
N ASP A 169 -27.18 8.49 -18.10
CA ASP A 169 -27.24 7.26 -17.32
C ASP A 169 -26.08 7.24 -16.31
N GLY A 170 -25.86 6.14 -15.60
CA GLY A 170 -24.68 5.97 -14.75
C GLY A 170 -24.47 4.54 -14.30
N VAL A 171 -23.30 4.29 -13.72
CA VAL A 171 -22.94 3.01 -13.12
C VAL A 171 -22.59 3.21 -11.65
N THR A 172 -22.99 2.25 -10.82
CA THR A 172 -22.72 2.26 -9.39
C THR A 172 -22.13 0.91 -8.98
N GLN A 173 -21.01 0.94 -8.26
CA GLN A 173 -20.41 -0.24 -7.67
C GLN A 173 -20.50 -0.15 -6.15
N ARG A 174 -21.10 -1.17 -5.53
CA ARG A 174 -21.16 -1.32 -4.08
C ARG A 174 -19.79 -1.75 -3.56
N ILE A 175 -19.33 -1.13 -2.48
CA ILE A 175 -17.99 -1.38 -1.92
C ILE A 175 -18.02 -1.59 -0.39
N ASP A 176 -19.19 -1.56 0.24
CA ASP A 176 -19.39 -1.87 1.66
C ASP A 176 -18.91 -3.28 2.02
N HIS A 177 -19.14 -4.27 1.15
CA HIS A 177 -18.65 -5.63 1.34
C HIS A 177 -17.11 -5.72 1.45
N LEU A 178 -16.36 -4.81 0.80
CA LEU A 178 -14.90 -4.76 0.91
C LEU A 178 -14.46 -4.24 2.28
N VAL A 179 -15.20 -3.28 2.85
CA VAL A 179 -14.97 -2.78 4.22
C VAL A 179 -15.27 -3.87 5.24
N GLU A 180 -16.37 -4.60 5.09
CA GLU A 180 -16.73 -5.71 5.97
C GLU A 180 -15.67 -6.83 5.93
N ARG A 181 -15.18 -7.13 4.73
CA ARG A 181 -14.08 -8.07 4.50
C ARG A 181 -12.81 -7.62 5.20
N ASP A 182 -12.33 -6.41 4.94
CA ASP A 182 -11.14 -5.85 5.59
C ASP A 182 -11.27 -5.88 7.13
N ARG A 183 -12.47 -5.63 7.66
CA ARG A 183 -12.75 -5.74 9.11
C ARG A 183 -12.63 -7.14 9.66
N ALA A 184 -13.11 -8.15 8.94
CA ALA A 184 -12.98 -9.55 9.35
C ALA A 184 -11.51 -9.99 9.25
N ASP A 185 -10.88 -9.67 8.14
CA ASP A 185 -9.60 -10.23 7.70
C ASP A 185 -8.39 -9.57 8.34
N LEU A 186 -8.50 -8.27 8.55
CA LEU A 186 -7.41 -7.43 9.02
C LEU A 186 -7.62 -6.94 10.45
N ALA A 187 -8.66 -7.37 11.18
CA ALA A 187 -8.91 -6.98 12.58
C ALA A 187 -7.63 -6.95 13.45
N ALA A 188 -6.81 -7.98 13.29
CA ALA A 188 -5.54 -8.19 14.01
C ALA A 188 -4.33 -7.44 13.41
N ASN A 189 -4.46 -6.82 12.24
CA ASN A 189 -3.35 -6.19 11.52
C ASN A 189 -2.98 -4.77 12.02
N GLY A 190 -3.75 -4.23 12.98
CA GLY A 190 -3.59 -2.86 13.50
C GLY A 190 -2.63 -2.72 14.68
N ARG A 191 -2.50 -1.48 15.18
CA ARG A 191 -1.63 -1.14 16.31
C ARG A 191 -2.11 -1.88 17.57
N TYR A 192 -1.26 -2.72 18.14
CA TYR A 192 -1.64 -3.65 19.23
C TYR A 192 -2.90 -4.47 18.94
N PHE A 193 -3.09 -4.91 17.69
CA PHE A 193 -4.28 -5.66 17.25
C PHE A 193 -5.60 -4.88 17.39
N LYS A 194 -5.52 -3.55 17.50
CA LYS A 194 -6.68 -2.64 17.52
C LYS A 194 -6.81 -1.92 16.20
N ASN A 195 -8.05 -1.71 15.76
CA ASN A 195 -8.40 -0.96 14.55
C ASN A 195 -7.76 -1.51 13.26
N GLY A 196 -7.35 -2.79 13.24
CA GLY A 196 -6.67 -3.36 12.08
C GLY A 196 -7.54 -3.45 10.83
N GLY A 197 -8.86 -3.47 11.00
CA GLY A 197 -9.83 -3.41 9.91
C GLY A 197 -10.10 -2.01 9.37
N ALA A 198 -9.58 -0.96 10.01
CA ALA A 198 -9.66 0.41 9.52
C ALA A 198 -8.41 0.70 8.69
N VAL A 199 -8.43 0.25 7.43
CA VAL A 199 -7.31 0.33 6.49
C VAL A 199 -7.57 1.33 5.39
N TRP A 200 -6.51 1.99 4.96
CA TRP A 200 -6.55 2.74 3.71
C TRP A 200 -6.53 1.76 2.54
N ARG A 201 -7.55 1.83 1.71
CA ARG A 201 -7.71 0.98 0.53
C ARG A 201 -7.96 1.83 -0.71
N THR A 202 -7.47 1.34 -1.85
CA THR A 202 -7.91 1.86 -3.15
C THR A 202 -9.16 1.10 -3.57
N TYR A 203 -10.28 1.81 -3.69
CA TYR A 203 -11.52 1.30 -4.26
C TYR A 203 -11.55 1.69 -5.73
N ALA A 204 -12.01 0.77 -6.59
CA ALA A 204 -12.03 0.98 -8.03
C ALA A 204 -13.36 0.55 -8.63
N ILE A 205 -13.78 1.27 -9.66
CA ILE A 205 -14.84 0.90 -10.58
C ILE A 205 -14.34 1.05 -12.01
N GLU A 206 -14.46 -0.02 -12.78
CA GLU A 206 -14.18 -0.02 -14.22
C GLU A 206 -15.49 0.10 -14.98
N PHE A 207 -15.53 1.00 -15.95
CA PHE A 207 -16.74 1.25 -16.70
C PHE A 207 -16.45 1.57 -18.15
N ARG A 208 -17.43 1.25 -18.98
CA ARG A 208 -17.44 1.53 -20.41
C ARG A 208 -18.38 2.68 -20.68
N LEU A 209 -18.01 3.61 -21.57
CA LEU A 209 -18.93 4.62 -22.08
C LEU A 209 -19.99 3.96 -22.97
N PRO A 210 -21.28 3.99 -22.60
CA PRO A 210 -22.34 3.36 -23.39
C PRO A 210 -22.77 4.18 -24.60
N PHE A 211 -22.56 5.50 -24.60
CA PHE A 211 -23.10 6.43 -25.60
C PHE A 211 -22.01 7.36 -26.16
N ALA A 212 -22.15 7.79 -27.41
CA ALA A 212 -21.19 8.68 -28.07
C ALA A 212 -21.32 10.12 -27.59
N GLU A 213 -22.51 10.48 -27.11
CA GLU A 213 -22.93 11.81 -26.68
C GLU A 213 -22.40 12.18 -25.28
N ILE A 214 -21.70 11.26 -24.61
CA ILE A 214 -21.12 11.50 -23.29
C ILE A 214 -19.90 12.41 -23.43
N ASP A 215 -20.03 13.64 -22.93
CA ASP A 215 -18.96 14.64 -22.93
C ASP A 215 -18.50 15.04 -21.51
N THR A 216 -19.28 14.65 -20.49
CA THR A 216 -19.04 14.98 -19.09
C THR A 216 -19.33 13.76 -18.22
N LEU A 217 -18.43 13.50 -17.27
CA LEU A 217 -18.61 12.46 -16.24
C LEU A 217 -18.73 13.15 -14.88
N ALA A 218 -19.62 12.66 -14.01
CA ALA A 218 -19.53 12.97 -12.58
C ALA A 218 -19.10 11.69 -11.85
N VAL A 219 -17.88 11.70 -11.32
CA VAL A 219 -17.29 10.56 -10.61
C VAL A 219 -17.26 10.86 -9.12
N GLY A 220 -17.62 9.89 -8.29
CA GLY A 220 -17.73 10.13 -6.86
C GLY A 220 -17.82 8.88 -6.02
N VAL A 221 -17.67 9.10 -4.72
CA VAL A 221 -17.94 8.10 -3.69
C VAL A 221 -18.97 8.67 -2.74
N GLY A 222 -19.91 7.83 -2.33
CA GLY A 222 -20.97 8.23 -1.44
C GLY A 222 -21.46 7.10 -0.57
N PHE A 223 -22.22 7.47 0.45
CA PHE A 223 -22.93 6.52 1.28
C PHE A 223 -24.39 6.92 1.50
N LYS A 224 -25.21 5.95 1.89
CA LYS A 224 -26.59 6.14 2.32
C LYS A 224 -26.94 5.19 3.47
N GLY A 225 -27.94 5.59 4.26
CA GLY A 225 -28.45 4.77 5.35
C GLY A 225 -27.38 4.55 6.43
N GLY A 226 -26.72 5.60 6.89
CA GLY A 226 -25.74 5.52 7.98
C GLY A 226 -26.35 4.93 9.25
N LEU A 227 -25.69 3.89 9.78
CA LEU A 227 -26.13 3.11 10.94
C LEU A 227 -25.21 3.28 12.16
N ALA A 228 -24.18 4.11 12.06
CA ALA A 228 -23.21 4.25 13.14
C ALA A 228 -23.86 4.88 14.38
N LYS A 229 -23.53 4.32 15.55
CA LYS A 229 -24.10 4.76 16.83
C LYS A 229 -23.39 5.97 17.42
N ALA A 230 -22.09 6.08 17.17
CA ALA A 230 -21.26 7.19 17.62
C ALA A 230 -21.10 8.22 16.50
N GLU A 231 -21.07 9.51 16.86
CA GLU A 231 -20.83 10.58 15.88
C GLU A 231 -19.37 10.61 15.41
N THR A 232 -18.42 10.34 16.31
CA THR A 232 -16.97 10.35 16.03
C THR A 232 -16.42 8.95 15.83
N GLY A 233 -15.38 8.82 15.01
CA GLY A 233 -14.82 7.52 14.63
C GLY A 233 -15.78 6.70 13.76
N SER A 234 -16.73 7.36 13.11
CA SER A 234 -17.76 6.79 12.24
C SER A 234 -17.67 7.29 10.80
N GLU A 235 -16.54 7.89 10.45
CA GLU A 235 -16.29 8.52 9.17
C GLU A 235 -15.78 7.51 8.13
N PHE A 236 -16.18 7.72 6.87
CA PHE A 236 -15.43 7.20 5.73
C PHE A 236 -14.62 8.34 5.13
N TYR A 237 -13.31 8.29 5.30
CA TYR A 237 -12.40 9.29 4.78
C TYR A 237 -12.01 9.01 3.33
N VAL A 238 -11.84 10.06 2.54
CA VAL A 238 -11.44 10.00 1.13
C VAL A 238 -10.32 11.01 0.87
N THR A 239 -9.17 10.54 0.40
CA THR A 239 -7.96 11.38 0.26
C THR A 239 -7.39 11.44 -1.15
N ASP A 240 -7.81 10.56 -2.05
CA ASP A 240 -7.42 10.61 -3.45
C ASP A 240 -8.55 10.22 -4.39
N PHE A 241 -8.58 10.86 -5.56
CA PHE A 241 -9.37 10.51 -6.73
C PHE A 241 -8.43 10.31 -7.93
N ALA A 242 -8.71 9.32 -8.78
CA ALA A 242 -8.09 9.20 -10.09
C ALA A 242 -9.08 8.65 -11.11
N LEU A 243 -9.00 9.15 -12.35
CA LEU A 243 -9.76 8.66 -13.48
C LEU A 243 -8.81 8.46 -14.67
N THR A 244 -8.69 7.21 -15.10
CA THR A 244 -7.69 6.79 -16.08
C THR A 244 -8.37 6.05 -17.23
N PRO A 245 -8.13 6.41 -18.51
CA PRO A 245 -8.52 5.57 -19.64
C PRO A 245 -7.80 4.21 -19.57
N ILE A 246 -8.53 3.12 -19.75
CA ILE A 246 -7.97 1.75 -19.74
C ILE A 246 -8.34 1.00 -21.04
N PRO A 247 -7.60 -0.06 -21.41
CA PRO A 247 -8.08 -1.04 -22.38
C PRO A 247 -9.37 -1.73 -21.92
N ALA A 248 -10.09 -2.37 -22.83
CA ALA A 248 -11.26 -3.17 -22.45
C ALA A 248 -10.87 -4.34 -21.52
N PRO A 249 -11.58 -4.56 -20.39
CA PRO A 249 -11.33 -5.68 -19.50
C PRO A 249 -11.53 -7.04 -20.18
N ALA A 250 -10.74 -8.04 -19.77
CA ALA A 250 -10.70 -9.36 -20.40
C ALA A 250 -12.00 -10.17 -20.25
N ASP A 251 -12.83 -9.82 -19.27
CA ASP A 251 -14.11 -10.44 -18.90
C ASP A 251 -15.35 -9.66 -19.39
N ALA A 252 -15.15 -8.58 -20.15
CA ALA A 252 -16.25 -7.79 -20.69
C ALA A 252 -17.07 -8.58 -21.75
N PRO A 253 -18.42 -8.45 -21.78
CA PRO A 253 -19.26 -9.09 -22.79
C PRO A 253 -18.82 -8.69 -24.21
N THR A 254 -18.51 -9.69 -25.04
CA THR A 254 -17.86 -9.50 -26.34
C THR A 254 -18.84 -8.99 -27.41
N VAL A 255 -18.46 -7.91 -28.10
CA VAL A 255 -18.87 -7.67 -29.49
C VAL A 255 -17.60 -7.70 -30.34
N VAL A 256 -17.52 -8.69 -31.22
CA VAL A 256 -16.46 -8.92 -32.22
C VAL A 256 -16.67 -7.89 -33.36
N LYS A 257 -15.73 -7.15 -33.97
CA LYS A 257 -14.30 -7.24 -34.38
C LYS A 257 -13.89 -5.76 -34.66
N THR A 258 -12.72 -5.18 -34.42
CA THR A 258 -11.31 -5.62 -34.58
C THR A 258 -10.32 -4.81 -33.72
N ALA A 259 -9.22 -5.48 -33.34
CA ALA A 259 -7.87 -5.01 -32.94
C ALA A 259 -7.65 -4.28 -31.61
N ALA A 260 -8.08 -4.89 -30.49
CA ALA A 260 -7.19 -5.02 -29.33
C ALA A 260 -6.69 -6.47 -29.35
N GLY A 261 -5.38 -6.68 -29.51
CA GLY A 261 -4.82 -8.03 -29.58
C GLY A 261 -5.08 -8.80 -28.28
N PRO A 262 -5.19 -10.14 -28.34
CA PRO A 262 -5.18 -10.96 -27.14
C PRO A 262 -3.91 -10.67 -26.32
N ALA A 263 -3.96 -10.90 -25.00
CA ALA A 263 -2.75 -10.96 -24.17
C ALA A 263 -1.70 -11.80 -24.91
N PRO A 264 -0.44 -11.35 -24.98
CA PRO A 264 0.57 -12.01 -25.79
C PRO A 264 0.66 -13.47 -25.34
N SER A 265 0.55 -14.39 -26.29
CA SER A 265 0.78 -15.80 -25.99
C SER A 265 2.19 -15.95 -25.42
N LEU A 266 2.44 -16.88 -24.51
CA LEU A 266 3.80 -17.14 -24.02
C LEU A 266 4.82 -17.34 -25.14
N LYS A 267 4.37 -17.89 -26.29
CA LYS A 267 5.21 -18.10 -27.48
C LYS A 267 5.70 -16.82 -28.14
N SER A 268 4.98 -15.71 -27.97
CA SER A 268 5.37 -14.41 -28.54
C SER A 268 6.23 -13.57 -27.59
N LEU A 269 6.46 -14.04 -26.36
CA LEU A 269 7.25 -13.33 -25.35
C LEU A 269 8.70 -13.84 -25.32
N VAL A 270 9.62 -12.93 -25.03
CA VAL A 270 11.03 -13.23 -24.84
C VAL A 270 11.26 -13.66 -23.39
N PRO A 271 11.78 -14.87 -23.11
CA PRO A 271 12.08 -15.30 -21.75
C PRO A 271 13.30 -14.56 -21.21
N LEU A 272 13.12 -13.83 -20.11
CA LEU A 272 14.20 -13.12 -19.43
C LEU A 272 14.95 -14.01 -18.45
N GLY A 273 14.37 -15.12 -18.00
CA GLY A 273 14.95 -16.05 -17.04
C GLY A 273 13.98 -16.34 -15.89
N GLY A 274 14.02 -17.57 -15.38
CA GLY A 274 13.04 -18.04 -14.39
C GLY A 274 11.61 -17.89 -14.88
N ARG A 275 10.81 -17.09 -14.16
CA ARG A 275 9.38 -16.83 -14.44
C ARG A 275 9.13 -15.50 -15.15
N TRP A 276 10.18 -14.82 -15.63
CA TRP A 276 10.08 -13.51 -16.25
C TRP A 276 10.04 -13.57 -17.77
N TYR A 277 9.14 -12.79 -18.34
CA TYR A 277 8.89 -12.70 -19.78
C TYR A 277 8.76 -11.24 -20.19
N TYR A 278 9.17 -10.91 -21.40
CA TYR A 278 9.06 -9.56 -21.94
C TYR A 278 8.41 -9.57 -23.32
N ASP A 279 7.48 -8.63 -23.52
CA ASP A 279 6.89 -8.37 -24.84
C ASP A 279 7.86 -7.48 -25.64
N PRO A 280 8.53 -8.05 -26.67
CA PRO A 280 9.65 -7.41 -27.34
C PRO A 280 9.28 -6.03 -27.90
N ASP A 281 10.21 -5.09 -27.77
CA ASP A 281 10.08 -3.79 -28.43
C ASP A 281 10.05 -3.95 -29.96
N PRO A 282 9.48 -2.99 -30.71
CA PRO A 282 9.52 -3.04 -32.17
C PRO A 282 10.96 -3.20 -32.69
N GLY A 283 11.23 -4.28 -33.43
CA GLY A 283 12.57 -4.60 -33.94
C GLY A 283 13.46 -5.44 -33.01
N MET A 284 13.00 -5.75 -31.79
CA MET A 284 13.69 -6.67 -30.89
C MET A 284 13.45 -8.12 -31.34
N THR A 285 14.48 -8.76 -31.87
CA THR A 285 14.45 -10.15 -32.36
C THR A 285 15.02 -11.16 -31.37
N GLU A 286 15.82 -10.70 -30.42
CA GLU A 286 16.45 -11.52 -29.38
C GLU A 286 16.59 -10.77 -28.06
N ARG A 287 16.85 -11.50 -26.97
CA ARG A 287 17.05 -10.92 -25.63
C ARG A 287 18.38 -10.15 -25.58
N PRO A 288 18.40 -8.87 -25.18
CA PRO A 288 19.66 -8.15 -24.98
C PRO A 288 20.43 -8.70 -23.77
N ALA A 289 21.75 -8.45 -23.72
CA ALA A 289 22.58 -8.81 -22.56
C ALA A 289 22.07 -8.16 -21.26
N THR A 290 21.66 -6.90 -21.34
CA THR A 290 20.95 -6.21 -20.26
C THR A 290 19.67 -5.60 -20.81
N LEU A 291 18.52 -6.01 -20.27
CA LEU A 291 17.24 -5.34 -20.51
C LEU A 291 16.93 -4.43 -19.34
N VAL A 292 16.78 -3.13 -19.60
CA VAL A 292 16.33 -2.14 -18.59
C VAL A 292 14.82 -1.98 -18.69
N VAL A 293 14.13 -2.22 -17.58
CA VAL A 293 12.70 -1.95 -17.44
C VAL A 293 12.50 -0.74 -16.54
N THR A 294 11.68 0.20 -17.01
CA THR A 294 11.33 1.47 -16.40
C THR A 294 9.81 1.62 -16.44
N ALA A 295 9.28 2.69 -15.86
CA ALA A 295 7.86 3.03 -15.98
C ALA A 295 7.35 3.10 -17.44
N LYS A 296 8.21 3.42 -18.43
CA LYS A 296 7.84 3.53 -19.85
C LYS A 296 7.49 2.20 -20.50
N ASN A 297 8.12 1.11 -20.08
CA ASN A 297 8.00 -0.22 -20.67
C ASN A 297 7.59 -1.30 -19.65
N ALA A 298 7.21 -0.92 -18.42
CA ALA A 298 6.73 -1.84 -17.39
C ALA A 298 5.52 -2.69 -17.84
N GLY A 299 4.65 -2.15 -18.70
CA GLY A 299 3.52 -2.88 -19.27
C GLY A 299 3.91 -4.01 -20.23
N ARG A 300 5.19 -4.08 -20.64
CA ARG A 300 5.75 -5.17 -21.44
C ARG A 300 6.42 -6.25 -20.59
N LEU A 301 6.64 -6.00 -19.30
CA LEU A 301 7.25 -6.95 -18.38
C LEU A 301 6.19 -7.80 -17.69
N TYR A 302 6.31 -9.11 -17.85
CA TYR A 302 5.40 -10.09 -17.28
C TYR A 302 6.11 -11.07 -16.35
N TYR A 303 5.42 -11.46 -15.28
CA TYR A 303 5.77 -12.56 -14.38
C TYR A 303 4.76 -13.68 -14.53
N MET A 304 5.21 -14.94 -14.54
CA MET A 304 4.33 -16.12 -14.62
C MET A 304 4.05 -16.71 -13.23
N ASP A 305 2.82 -16.54 -12.75
CA ASP A 305 2.33 -16.95 -11.42
C ASP A 305 0.99 -17.71 -11.46
N GLY A 306 0.83 -18.58 -12.47
CA GLY A 306 -0.44 -19.19 -12.88
C GLY A 306 -1.15 -18.39 -13.98
N ARG A 307 -0.79 -17.10 -14.11
CA ARG A 307 -1.09 -16.25 -15.26
C ARG A 307 0.07 -15.32 -15.56
N LEU A 308 0.01 -14.62 -16.68
CA LEU A 308 0.91 -13.51 -16.96
C LEU A 308 0.41 -12.29 -16.17
N SER A 309 1.21 -11.83 -15.20
CA SER A 309 0.94 -10.64 -14.39
C SER A 309 2.01 -9.56 -14.64
N ASN A 310 1.65 -8.28 -14.52
CA ASN A 310 2.58 -7.15 -14.67
C ASN A 310 2.78 -6.45 -13.32
N PRO A 311 3.48 -7.08 -12.35
CA PRO A 311 3.52 -6.62 -10.96
C PRO A 311 4.05 -5.18 -10.80
N PHE A 312 4.96 -4.77 -11.68
CA PHE A 312 5.59 -3.45 -11.65
C PHE A 312 4.86 -2.39 -12.49
N ALA A 313 3.92 -2.77 -13.36
CA ALA A 313 3.14 -1.79 -14.10
C ALA A 313 2.40 -0.86 -13.12
N GLU A 314 2.47 0.44 -13.36
CA GLU A 314 1.90 1.50 -12.50
C GLU A 314 2.54 1.64 -11.10
N ASN A 315 3.54 0.81 -10.77
CA ASN A 315 4.23 0.84 -9.47
C ASN A 315 5.63 1.44 -9.49
N MET A 316 6.20 1.66 -10.69
CA MET A 316 7.60 2.10 -10.84
C MET A 316 7.82 3.60 -10.64
N THR A 317 6.77 4.38 -10.44
CA THR A 317 6.84 5.83 -10.20
C THR A 317 6.30 6.18 -8.83
N ALA A 318 6.72 7.33 -8.30
CA ALA A 318 6.19 7.87 -7.07
C ALA A 318 6.25 9.40 -7.09
N TRP A 319 5.83 10.00 -5.97
CA TRP A 319 5.92 11.43 -5.75
C TRP A 319 6.64 11.66 -4.44
N LEU A 320 7.79 12.32 -4.52
CA LEU A 320 8.46 12.83 -3.33
C LEU A 320 7.68 14.05 -2.85
N ARG A 321 7.02 13.91 -1.70
CA ARG A 321 6.05 14.90 -1.24
C ARG A 321 6.71 16.12 -0.62
N GLU A 322 6.02 17.25 -0.66
CA GLU A 322 6.37 18.40 0.17
C GLU A 322 6.57 17.96 1.63
N GLY A 323 7.69 18.37 2.20
CA GLY A 323 8.09 18.03 3.56
C GLY A 323 8.84 16.72 3.73
N HIS A 324 8.86 15.84 2.73
CA HIS A 324 9.79 14.71 2.69
C HIS A 324 11.23 15.21 2.48
N LEU A 325 12.20 14.30 2.63
CA LEU A 325 13.61 14.60 2.42
C LEU A 325 14.11 14.04 1.07
N ASP A 326 14.91 14.81 0.35
CA ASP A 326 15.61 14.36 -0.87
C ASP A 326 16.79 13.39 -0.56
N LEU A 327 17.45 12.88 -1.59
CA LEU A 327 18.61 11.98 -1.45
C LEU A 327 19.74 12.55 -0.55
N ARG A 328 19.87 13.88 -0.49
CA ARG A 328 20.89 14.57 0.32
C ARG A 328 20.40 14.87 1.74
N GLY A 329 19.13 14.61 2.03
CA GLY A 329 18.48 14.88 3.32
C GLY A 329 17.87 16.28 3.43
N ASN A 330 17.73 17.01 2.33
CA ASN A 330 17.10 18.33 2.34
C ASN A 330 15.59 18.18 2.26
N ARG A 331 14.88 19.03 3.01
CA ARG A 331 13.42 19.08 2.93
C ARG A 331 12.97 19.57 1.55
N VAL A 332 11.94 18.93 1.02
CA VAL A 332 11.36 19.25 -0.28
C VAL A 332 10.25 20.28 -0.10
N ASP A 333 10.30 21.37 -0.89
CA ASP A 333 9.37 22.51 -0.77
C ASP A 333 8.07 22.34 -1.57
N LYS A 334 8.02 21.39 -2.52
CA LYS A 334 6.83 21.05 -3.32
C LYS A 334 6.90 19.61 -3.80
N ASP A 335 5.75 18.99 -4.03
CA ASP A 335 5.69 17.65 -4.62
C ASP A 335 6.57 17.57 -5.89
N ARG A 336 7.42 16.54 -5.94
CA ARG A 336 8.31 16.26 -7.06
C ARG A 336 8.02 14.86 -7.58
N PHE A 337 7.68 14.76 -8.87
CA PHE A 337 7.51 13.48 -9.53
C PHE A 337 8.84 12.71 -9.60
N LEU A 338 8.80 11.43 -9.24
CA LEU A 338 9.91 10.49 -9.33
C LEU A 338 9.58 9.42 -10.39
N PRO A 339 9.96 9.65 -11.66
CA PRO A 339 9.71 8.70 -12.75
C PRO A 339 10.56 7.42 -12.62
N ASP A 340 11.60 7.47 -11.82
CA ASP A 340 12.59 6.43 -11.63
C ASP A 340 12.52 5.85 -10.20
N ASN A 341 11.36 5.89 -9.55
CA ASN A 341 11.20 5.34 -8.20
C ASN A 341 11.59 3.85 -8.15
N VAL A 342 11.27 3.08 -9.18
CA VAL A 342 11.80 1.73 -9.41
C VAL A 342 12.34 1.63 -10.84
N VAL A 343 13.53 1.05 -11.00
CA VAL A 343 14.11 0.65 -12.29
C VAL A 343 14.67 -0.75 -12.14
N LEU A 344 14.43 -1.61 -13.12
CA LEU A 344 14.89 -3.00 -13.11
C LEU A 344 15.91 -3.21 -14.22
N GLU A 345 16.92 -4.02 -13.97
CA GLU A 345 17.79 -4.56 -15.01
C GLU A 345 17.74 -6.10 -14.97
N PHE A 346 17.42 -6.71 -16.11
CA PHE A 346 17.54 -8.15 -16.32
C PHE A 346 18.85 -8.40 -17.03
N LYS A 347 19.80 -9.04 -16.35
CA LYS A 347 21.17 -9.20 -16.83
C LYS A 347 21.49 -10.66 -17.13
N ASP A 348 21.96 -10.90 -18.36
CA ASP A 348 22.46 -12.17 -18.90
C ASP A 348 21.51 -13.36 -18.73
N GLY A 349 20.23 -13.09 -18.48
CA GLY A 349 19.22 -14.07 -18.14
C GLY A 349 19.42 -14.81 -16.83
N LYS A 350 20.21 -14.25 -15.91
CA LYS A 350 20.56 -14.89 -14.63
C LYS A 350 20.13 -14.06 -13.42
N GLU A 351 20.19 -12.75 -13.55
CA GLU A 351 20.07 -11.84 -12.42
C GLU A 351 19.06 -10.73 -12.72
N LEU A 352 18.24 -10.43 -11.70
CA LEU A 352 17.45 -9.21 -11.61
C LEU A 352 18.18 -8.23 -10.68
N ILE A 353 18.47 -7.04 -11.18
CA ILE A 353 18.96 -5.91 -10.40
C ILE A 353 17.82 -4.91 -10.25
N VAL A 354 17.52 -4.53 -9.01
CA VAL A 354 16.44 -3.59 -8.69
C VAL A 354 17.03 -2.33 -8.10
N HIS A 355 16.74 -1.19 -8.72
CA HIS A 355 17.10 0.13 -8.24
C HIS A 355 15.85 0.82 -7.70
N ALA A 356 15.84 1.14 -6.41
CA ALA A 356 14.68 1.71 -5.75
C ALA A 356 15.02 3.04 -5.07
N ARG A 357 14.17 4.05 -5.27
CA ARG A 357 14.22 5.30 -4.51
C ARG A 357 13.59 5.19 -3.12
N ASN A 358 12.93 4.06 -2.85
CA ASN A 358 12.26 3.73 -1.60
C ASN A 358 11.22 4.80 -1.19
N ILE A 359 10.50 5.36 -2.17
CA ILE A 359 9.39 6.27 -1.91
C ILE A 359 8.06 5.51 -2.10
N PRO A 360 7.16 5.51 -1.10
CA PRO A 360 5.84 4.89 -1.26
C PRO A 360 5.04 5.61 -2.35
N ASN A 361 4.42 4.83 -3.24
CA ASN A 361 3.53 5.33 -4.30
C ASN A 361 2.05 5.45 -3.85
N HIS A 362 1.83 5.39 -2.54
CA HIS A 362 0.56 5.55 -1.87
C HIS A 362 0.73 6.60 -0.76
N PRO A 363 -0.33 7.34 -0.39
CA PRO A 363 -0.29 8.15 0.83
C PRO A 363 0.10 7.34 2.08
N THR A 364 0.76 8.02 3.00
CA THR A 364 1.21 7.51 4.30
C THR A 364 0.63 8.39 5.40
N ALA A 365 0.89 8.06 6.66
CA ALA A 365 0.82 9.09 7.70
C ALA A 365 1.85 10.21 7.45
N LEU A 366 1.70 11.37 8.11
CA LEU A 366 2.69 12.44 8.10
C LEU A 366 3.86 12.05 8.99
N PHE A 367 5.07 12.16 8.43
CA PHE A 367 6.32 11.85 9.09
C PHE A 367 7.31 13.01 8.89
N PRO A 368 7.80 13.68 9.96
CA PRO A 368 7.36 13.52 11.35
C PRO A 368 5.94 14.08 11.57
N GLY A 369 5.19 13.50 12.51
CA GLY A 369 3.81 13.89 12.84
C GLY A 369 3.50 13.68 14.32
N ARG A 370 2.33 14.11 14.80
CA ARG A 370 1.87 13.93 16.19
C ARG A 370 1.80 12.44 16.53
N GLY A 371 2.80 11.96 17.27
CA GLY A 371 2.91 10.56 17.68
C GLY A 371 3.66 9.64 16.70
N ALA A 372 4.13 10.15 15.56
CA ALA A 372 4.78 9.38 14.49
C ALA A 372 6.32 9.32 14.58
N GLY A 373 6.89 9.51 15.78
CA GLY A 373 8.35 9.60 15.98
C GLY A 373 8.99 10.82 15.27
N PRO A 374 10.29 11.09 15.49
CA PRO A 374 10.97 12.25 14.92
C PRO A 374 11.43 12.05 13.46
N ASN A 375 11.22 10.87 12.89
CA ASN A 375 11.80 10.49 11.60
C ASN A 375 10.91 10.96 10.44
N ALA A 376 11.53 11.28 9.31
CA ALA A 376 10.85 11.69 8.08
C ALA A 376 10.92 10.58 7.01
N ILE A 377 10.07 10.66 5.99
CA ILE A 377 10.27 9.87 4.77
C ILE A 377 11.36 10.56 3.93
N GLN A 378 12.43 9.83 3.62
CA GLN A 378 13.53 10.30 2.79
C GLN A 378 13.67 9.43 1.54
N GLU A 379 14.08 10.05 0.42
CA GLU A 379 14.53 9.35 -0.78
C GLU A 379 15.86 8.63 -0.52
N HIS A 380 15.94 7.35 -0.88
CA HIS A 380 17.18 6.56 -0.81
C HIS A 380 17.60 6.12 -2.21
N ASP A 381 18.79 5.54 -2.37
CA ASP A 381 19.18 4.86 -3.61
C ASP A 381 19.63 3.44 -3.24
N GLN A 382 18.66 2.52 -3.23
CA GLN A 382 18.87 1.12 -2.87
C GLN A 382 19.06 0.29 -4.14
N THR A 383 20.03 -0.63 -4.11
CA THR A 383 20.22 -1.62 -5.17
C THR A 383 20.11 -3.02 -4.59
N TYR A 384 19.18 -3.82 -5.11
CA TYR A 384 19.01 -5.22 -4.75
C TYR A 384 19.38 -6.12 -5.93
N TYR A 385 19.96 -7.27 -5.63
CA TYR A 385 20.42 -8.30 -6.56
C TYR A 385 19.71 -9.61 -6.23
N LEU A 386 19.01 -10.17 -7.21
CA LEU A 386 18.15 -11.33 -7.04
C LEU A 386 18.45 -12.37 -8.12
N PRO A 387 18.51 -13.67 -7.77
CA PRO A 387 18.52 -14.72 -8.79
C PRO A 387 17.16 -14.74 -9.51
N LEU A 388 17.17 -14.86 -10.84
CA LEU A 388 15.92 -15.02 -11.60
C LEU A 388 15.26 -16.39 -11.37
N THR A 389 16.04 -17.38 -10.97
CA THR A 389 15.59 -18.74 -10.64
C THR A 389 16.02 -19.07 -9.21
N PRO A 390 15.28 -18.58 -8.20
CA PRO A 390 15.59 -18.89 -6.80
C PRO A 390 15.41 -20.39 -6.53
N VAL A 391 16.27 -20.94 -5.69
CA VAL A 391 16.24 -22.34 -5.28
C VAL A 391 16.28 -22.40 -3.77
N ARG A 392 15.48 -23.29 -3.17
CA ARG A 392 15.50 -23.48 -1.71
C ARG A 392 16.88 -23.95 -1.30
N ASN A 393 17.42 -23.35 -0.25
CA ASN A 393 18.65 -23.75 0.39
C ASN A 393 18.32 -24.77 1.49
N PRO A 394 18.75 -26.04 1.39
CA PRO A 394 18.50 -27.04 2.44
C PRO A 394 19.11 -26.70 3.80
N ARG A 395 20.03 -25.73 3.85
CA ARG A 395 20.64 -25.21 5.08
C ARG A 395 20.01 -23.90 5.57
N ALA A 396 18.96 -23.42 4.91
CA ALA A 396 18.20 -22.27 5.38
C ALA A 396 17.63 -22.57 6.77
N ALA A 397 17.61 -21.54 7.62
CA ALA A 397 17.00 -21.60 8.94
C ALA A 397 15.92 -20.52 9.02
N ALA A 398 14.74 -20.89 9.52
CA ALA A 398 13.73 -19.93 9.93
C ALA A 398 14.15 -19.26 11.26
N MET A 399 13.64 -18.07 11.53
CA MET A 399 13.85 -17.35 12.78
C MET A 399 13.41 -18.22 13.96
N ASP A 400 14.22 -18.21 15.03
CA ASP A 400 13.69 -18.54 16.35
C ASP A 400 12.80 -17.40 16.87
N LYS A 401 12.17 -17.59 18.04
CA LYS A 401 11.21 -16.63 18.61
C LYS A 401 11.73 -15.19 18.72
N THR A 402 13.05 -15.01 18.82
CA THR A 402 13.69 -13.69 19.00
C THR A 402 14.62 -13.35 17.84
N ASN A 403 14.63 -14.15 16.77
CA ASN A 403 15.62 -14.10 15.69
C ASN A 403 17.08 -14.07 16.22
N ALA A 404 17.35 -14.78 17.33
CA ALA A 404 18.68 -14.87 17.93
C ALA A 404 19.66 -15.64 17.03
N ASN A 405 19.14 -16.59 16.26
CA ASN A 405 19.84 -17.29 15.18
C ASN A 405 20.14 -16.42 13.94
N ARG A 406 19.65 -15.16 13.89
CA ARG A 406 19.89 -14.19 12.81
C ARG A 406 19.50 -14.71 11.43
N ALA A 407 18.41 -15.46 11.35
CA ALA A 407 17.83 -15.93 10.09
C ALA A 407 17.44 -14.77 9.16
N LEU A 408 17.06 -13.61 9.73
CA LEU A 408 16.84 -12.36 8.98
C LEU A 408 17.67 -11.20 9.54
N PRO A 409 18.19 -10.30 8.69
CA PRO A 409 18.85 -9.07 9.12
C PRO A 409 17.83 -8.08 9.70
N THR A 410 18.31 -7.08 10.45
CA THR A 410 17.50 -5.93 10.93
C THR A 410 17.29 -4.84 9.87
N GLY A 411 17.81 -5.04 8.66
CA GLY A 411 17.63 -4.17 7.50
C GLY A 411 16.62 -4.75 6.52
N PRO A 412 16.68 -4.32 5.24
CA PRO A 412 15.85 -4.88 4.18
C PRO A 412 15.96 -6.41 4.12
N ILE A 413 14.81 -7.07 4.09
CA ILE A 413 14.65 -8.52 3.82
C ILE A 413 14.00 -8.78 2.45
N GLY A 414 13.55 -7.72 1.80
CA GLY A 414 12.93 -7.74 0.48
C GLY A 414 12.50 -6.33 0.08
N PHE A 415 11.76 -6.24 -1.01
CA PHE A 415 11.16 -4.98 -1.48
C PHE A 415 9.78 -5.25 -2.09
N ALA A 416 8.87 -4.29 -1.90
CA ALA A 416 7.57 -4.28 -2.54
C ALA A 416 7.69 -3.88 -4.02
N VAL A 417 6.65 -4.16 -4.82
CA VAL A 417 6.61 -3.79 -6.25
C VAL A 417 6.74 -2.28 -6.50
N ASN A 418 6.48 -1.45 -5.49
CA ASN A 418 6.69 0.01 -5.53
C ASN A 418 8.10 0.45 -5.07
N GLY A 419 9.01 -0.50 -4.77
CA GLY A 419 10.38 -0.24 -4.36
C GLY A 419 10.60 0.03 -2.87
N VAL A 420 9.54 0.08 -2.05
CA VAL A 420 9.69 0.23 -0.59
C VAL A 420 10.20 -1.07 0.04
N ALA A 421 11.16 -0.96 0.95
CA ALA A 421 11.75 -2.11 1.62
C ALA A 421 10.77 -2.85 2.55
N PHE A 422 10.89 -4.18 2.58
CA PHE A 422 10.35 -5.02 3.64
C PHE A 422 11.39 -5.22 4.73
N PHE A 423 11.01 -5.15 5.99
CA PHE A 423 11.87 -5.41 7.15
C PHE A 423 11.37 -6.64 7.93
N ASN A 424 12.24 -7.18 8.77
CA ASN A 424 11.89 -8.27 9.67
C ASN A 424 10.86 -7.79 10.73
N PRO A 425 10.22 -8.69 11.49
CA PRO A 425 9.13 -8.30 12.40
C PRO A 425 9.59 -7.56 13.67
N PHE A 426 10.90 -7.36 13.86
CA PHE A 426 11.48 -6.79 15.08
C PHE A 426 11.94 -5.34 14.90
N ASP A 427 11.87 -4.56 15.98
CA ASP A 427 12.48 -3.24 16.10
C ASP A 427 13.98 -3.35 16.46
N MET A 428 14.62 -2.21 16.72
CA MET A 428 16.03 -2.19 17.10
C MET A 428 16.27 -2.71 18.53
N GLU A 429 15.25 -2.70 19.40
CA GLU A 429 15.31 -3.23 20.77
C GLU A 429 15.05 -4.74 20.82
N GLY A 430 14.65 -5.37 19.71
CA GLY A 430 14.34 -6.80 19.62
C GLY A 430 12.90 -7.15 20.01
N SER A 431 12.02 -6.15 20.16
CA SER A 431 10.58 -6.36 20.32
C SER A 431 9.88 -6.34 18.96
N GLU A 432 8.65 -6.83 18.88
CA GLU A 432 7.92 -6.77 17.60
C GLU A 432 7.54 -5.32 17.25
N ALA A 433 7.93 -4.86 16.06
CA ALA A 433 7.75 -3.48 15.58
C ALA A 433 6.31 -3.20 15.11
N ILE A 434 5.31 -3.45 15.98
CA ILE A 434 3.89 -3.41 15.64
C ILE A 434 3.15 -2.17 16.18
N ASP A 435 3.85 -1.32 16.92
CA ASP A 435 3.28 -0.22 17.69
C ASP A 435 3.57 1.18 17.13
N ILE A 436 4.43 1.29 16.12
CA ILE A 436 4.82 2.57 15.49
C ILE A 436 4.45 2.65 14.00
N LEU A 437 3.69 1.68 13.51
CA LEU A 437 3.28 1.59 12.11
C LEU A 437 2.13 2.54 11.80
N ASP A 438 2.14 3.11 10.59
CA ASP A 438 0.95 3.72 10.00
C ASP A 438 -0.08 2.66 9.57
N ARG A 439 -1.25 3.11 9.11
CA ARG A 439 -2.31 2.24 8.59
C ARG A 439 -1.94 1.49 7.31
N CYS A 440 -0.82 1.83 6.67
CA CYS A 440 -0.23 1.10 5.55
C CYS A 440 0.80 0.06 6.00
N CYS A 441 0.91 -0.15 7.33
CA CYS A 441 1.83 -1.08 7.96
C CYS A 441 3.32 -0.73 7.80
N GLY A 442 3.62 0.56 7.59
CA GLY A 442 5.00 1.05 7.46
C GLY A 442 5.32 2.27 8.30
N HIS A 443 6.61 2.55 8.44
CA HIS A 443 7.15 3.73 9.13
C HIS A 443 8.60 4.00 8.71
N PRO A 444 9.15 5.21 8.94
CA PRO A 444 10.54 5.52 8.66
C PRO A 444 11.52 5.11 9.78
N THR A 445 12.65 4.50 9.40
CA THR A 445 13.77 4.23 10.31
C THR A 445 14.37 5.52 10.90
N PRO A 446 15.24 5.45 11.93
CA PRO A 446 16.06 6.59 12.36
C PRO A 446 16.98 7.19 11.28
N THR A 447 17.16 6.49 10.17
CA THR A 447 17.86 6.99 8.97
C THR A 447 16.89 7.43 7.87
N ASN A 448 15.63 7.70 8.23
CA ASN A 448 14.55 8.20 7.38
C ASN A 448 14.14 7.26 6.23
N MET A 449 14.36 5.95 6.34
CA MET A 449 13.94 5.00 5.31
C MET A 449 12.57 4.42 5.64
N TYR A 450 11.55 4.74 4.85
CA TYR A 450 10.22 4.15 5.00
C TYR A 450 10.25 2.65 4.63
N HIS A 451 9.61 1.80 5.43
CA HIS A 451 9.61 0.35 5.22
C HIS A 451 8.37 -0.29 5.83
N TYR A 452 8.01 -1.49 5.36
CA TYR A 452 6.89 -2.27 5.89
C TYR A 452 7.36 -3.40 6.80
N HIS A 453 6.64 -3.64 7.90
CA HIS A 453 6.85 -4.77 8.82
C HIS A 453 5.77 -5.85 8.71
N LYS A 454 4.60 -5.52 8.16
CA LYS A 454 3.46 -6.43 7.96
C LYS A 454 2.92 -6.29 6.55
N TYR A 455 1.87 -7.04 6.23
CA TYR A 455 1.17 -6.94 4.94
C TYR A 455 0.87 -5.47 4.59
N PRO A 456 1.51 -4.92 3.56
CA PRO A 456 1.35 -3.51 3.22
C PRO A 456 0.05 -3.32 2.45
N VAL A 457 -1.05 -3.19 3.18
CA VAL A 457 -2.42 -3.08 2.65
C VAL A 457 -2.60 -1.94 1.62
N CYS A 458 -1.71 -0.95 1.64
CA CYS A 458 -1.71 0.19 0.72
C CYS A 458 -0.86 0.00 -0.54
N VAL A 459 -0.06 -1.07 -0.63
CA VAL A 459 0.74 -1.34 -1.84
C VAL A 459 -0.22 -1.55 -3.00
N LYS A 460 -0.07 -0.70 -4.01
CA LYS A 460 -0.78 -0.87 -5.26
C LYS A 460 -0.22 -2.10 -5.95
N SER A 461 -1.07 -3.06 -6.25
CA SER A 461 -0.75 -4.15 -7.16
C SER A 461 -1.65 -3.99 -8.39
N PRO A 462 -1.27 -4.53 -9.56
CA PRO A 462 -2.11 -4.47 -10.76
C PRO A 462 -3.51 -5.08 -10.54
N PHE A 463 -3.68 -5.88 -9.48
CA PHE A 463 -4.96 -6.43 -9.06
C PHE A 463 -5.32 -5.94 -7.65
N ALA A 464 -6.59 -5.61 -7.41
CA ALA A 464 -7.06 -5.43 -6.05
C ALA A 464 -7.04 -6.79 -5.35
N ASP A 465 -6.48 -6.84 -4.13
CA ASP A 465 -6.58 -8.03 -3.29
C ASP A 465 -7.97 -8.01 -2.66
N ASP A 466 -8.95 -8.51 -3.39
CA ASP A 466 -10.32 -8.64 -2.93
C ASP A 466 -10.52 -9.98 -2.21
N GLY A 467 -9.63 -10.96 -2.31
CA GLY A 467 -9.85 -12.28 -1.71
C GLY A 467 -10.88 -13.13 -2.46
N GLU A 468 -11.18 -12.82 -3.73
CA GLU A 468 -11.96 -13.68 -4.62
C GLU A 468 -11.09 -14.78 -5.29
N GLY A 469 -9.78 -14.76 -5.09
CA GLY A 469 -8.83 -15.74 -5.59
C GLY A 469 -7.49 -15.70 -4.86
N HIS A 470 -6.46 -16.29 -5.47
CA HIS A 470 -5.10 -16.18 -4.96
C HIS A 470 -4.64 -14.72 -5.00
N SER A 471 -4.05 -14.25 -3.90
CA SER A 471 -3.59 -12.87 -3.79
C SER A 471 -2.56 -12.51 -4.85
N PRO A 472 -2.50 -11.23 -5.26
CA PRO A 472 -1.48 -10.76 -6.19
C PRO A 472 -0.09 -10.74 -5.56
N LEU A 473 0.92 -10.75 -6.44
CA LEU A 473 2.31 -10.53 -6.10
C LEU A 473 2.50 -9.10 -5.57
N ILE A 474 3.02 -8.97 -4.35
CA ILE A 474 3.25 -7.66 -3.71
C ILE A 474 4.73 -7.28 -3.65
N GLY A 475 5.64 -8.23 -3.89
CA GLY A 475 7.08 -7.97 -3.95
C GLY A 475 7.92 -9.24 -3.94
N PHE A 476 9.20 -9.10 -3.62
CA PHE A 476 10.16 -10.20 -3.58
C PHE A 476 11.03 -10.14 -2.33
N ALA A 477 11.35 -11.30 -1.78
CA ALA A 477 12.39 -11.44 -0.77
C ALA A 477 13.79 -11.38 -1.41
N LEU A 478 14.82 -11.01 -0.64
CA LEU A 478 16.20 -10.88 -1.17
C LEU A 478 16.82 -12.20 -1.63
N ASP A 479 16.23 -13.34 -1.27
CA ASP A 479 16.63 -14.66 -1.78
C ASP A 479 16.02 -15.01 -3.15
N GLY A 480 15.23 -14.10 -3.73
CA GLY A 480 14.69 -14.19 -5.08
C GLY A 480 13.25 -14.72 -5.16
N PHE A 481 12.69 -15.26 -4.08
CA PHE A 481 11.34 -15.82 -4.10
C PHE A 481 10.26 -14.71 -4.05
N PRO A 482 9.13 -14.89 -4.77
CA PRO A 482 8.02 -13.96 -4.75
C PRO A 482 7.28 -13.98 -3.40
N LEU A 483 6.75 -12.82 -3.01
CA LEU A 483 5.91 -12.61 -1.82
C LEU A 483 4.52 -12.14 -2.24
N TYR A 484 3.49 -12.89 -1.86
CA TYR A 484 2.08 -12.61 -2.18
C TYR A 484 1.30 -12.08 -0.98
N GLY A 485 0.14 -11.48 -1.25
CA GLY A 485 -0.89 -11.16 -0.25
C GLY A 485 -1.44 -12.40 0.47
N PRO A 486 -2.41 -12.27 1.39
CA PRO A 486 -2.76 -13.34 2.32
C PRO A 486 -3.57 -14.49 1.75
N TYR A 487 -4.26 -14.35 0.62
CA TYR A 487 -5.18 -15.34 0.08
C TYR A 487 -4.53 -16.35 -0.84
N VAL A 488 -4.98 -17.60 -0.72
CA VAL A 488 -4.60 -18.72 -1.60
C VAL A 488 -5.77 -19.19 -2.47
N ALA A 489 -6.99 -18.87 -2.04
CA ALA A 489 -8.23 -19.09 -2.77
C ALA A 489 -9.32 -18.13 -2.25
N LYS A 490 -10.49 -18.15 -2.88
CA LYS A 490 -11.63 -17.33 -2.48
C LYS A 490 -11.95 -17.46 -0.99
N GLY A 491 -11.75 -16.37 -0.24
CA GLY A 491 -11.99 -16.29 1.21
C GLY A 491 -11.09 -17.19 2.07
N LEU A 492 -10.06 -17.83 1.52
CA LEU A 492 -9.14 -18.69 2.25
C LEU A 492 -7.75 -18.07 2.29
N MET A 493 -7.32 -17.69 3.50
CA MET A 493 -5.96 -17.20 3.72
C MET A 493 -4.95 -18.33 3.90
N ALA A 494 -3.71 -18.10 3.46
CA ALA A 494 -2.60 -19.04 3.59
C ALA A 494 -2.33 -19.45 5.05
N LYS A 495 -2.54 -18.53 6.00
CA LYS A 495 -2.36 -18.81 7.44
C LYS A 495 -3.39 -19.79 8.03
N ASP A 496 -4.53 -19.93 7.37
CA ASP A 496 -5.71 -20.71 7.82
C ASP A 496 -5.91 -21.97 6.96
N ASP A 497 -5.18 -22.11 5.85
CA ASP A 497 -5.19 -23.31 5.01
C ASP A 497 -4.50 -24.48 5.73
N THR A 498 -5.31 -25.46 6.12
CA THR A 498 -4.85 -26.69 6.78
C THR A 498 -4.50 -27.81 5.79
N ALA A 499 -4.98 -27.72 4.54
CA ALA A 499 -4.71 -28.72 3.52
C ALA A 499 -3.30 -28.55 2.95
N THR A 500 -2.87 -27.30 2.76
CA THR A 500 -1.51 -26.96 2.32
C THR A 500 -0.95 -25.86 3.22
N PRO A 501 -0.51 -26.22 4.44
CA PRO A 501 -0.07 -25.24 5.43
C PRO A 501 1.23 -24.55 5.01
N LEU A 502 1.39 -23.30 5.46
CA LEU A 502 2.67 -22.60 5.39
C LEU A 502 3.73 -23.31 6.25
N ASP A 503 4.96 -23.36 5.76
CA ASP A 503 6.12 -23.80 6.54
C ASP A 503 6.64 -22.69 7.47
N ALA A 504 7.70 -23.00 8.24
CA ALA A 504 8.28 -22.06 9.20
C ALA A 504 8.83 -20.77 8.58
N PHE A 505 9.03 -20.72 7.26
CA PHE A 505 9.47 -19.54 6.52
C PHE A 505 8.31 -18.66 6.05
N ASN A 506 7.05 -19.03 6.33
CA ASN A 506 5.85 -18.51 5.65
C ASN A 506 5.80 -18.88 4.15
N MET A 507 6.33 -20.04 3.77
CA MET A 507 6.28 -20.51 2.38
C MET A 507 5.32 -21.67 2.16
N ARG A 508 4.84 -21.77 0.92
CA ARG A 508 4.18 -22.95 0.37
C ARG A 508 4.62 -23.18 -1.07
N TYR A 509 4.22 -24.33 -1.61
CA TYR A 509 4.43 -24.70 -3.01
C TYR A 509 3.08 -24.96 -3.68
N ASP A 510 2.94 -24.49 -4.91
CA ASP A 510 1.93 -24.98 -5.86
C ASP A 510 2.55 -25.08 -7.27
N ASP A 511 1.91 -25.80 -8.18
CA ASP A 511 2.46 -26.05 -9.53
C ASP A 511 2.52 -24.77 -10.39
N ASP A 512 1.57 -23.86 -10.17
CA ASP A 512 1.43 -22.62 -10.93
C ASP A 512 2.53 -21.61 -10.60
N ARG A 513 2.97 -21.53 -9.34
CA ARG A 513 3.85 -20.49 -8.77
C ARG A 513 5.17 -21.04 -8.26
N GLY A 514 5.26 -22.34 -8.03
CA GLY A 514 6.39 -22.97 -7.36
C GLY A 514 6.46 -22.56 -5.89
N TRP A 515 7.66 -22.54 -5.31
CA TRP A 515 7.85 -22.05 -3.94
C TRP A 515 7.66 -20.54 -3.88
N HIS A 516 6.80 -20.08 -2.97
CA HIS A 516 6.52 -18.66 -2.76
C HIS A 516 6.15 -18.37 -1.30
N TYR A 517 6.34 -17.12 -0.89
CA TYR A 517 5.93 -16.63 0.42
C TYR A 517 4.51 -16.07 0.42
N HIS A 518 3.83 -16.17 1.54
CA HIS A 518 2.60 -15.41 1.83
C HIS A 518 2.75 -14.58 3.08
N VAL A 519 2.24 -13.34 3.02
CA VAL A 519 2.01 -12.55 4.22
C VAL A 519 0.92 -13.18 5.10
N THR A 520 1.02 -12.99 6.40
CA THR A 520 0.11 -13.58 7.40
C THR A 520 -0.44 -12.50 8.35
N PRO A 521 -1.47 -11.74 7.94
CA PRO A 521 -2.07 -10.70 8.77
C PRO A 521 -2.49 -11.22 10.14
N GLY A 522 -2.01 -10.54 11.19
CA GLY A 522 -2.29 -10.90 12.58
C GLY A 522 -1.59 -12.17 13.09
N LYS A 523 -0.70 -12.80 12.30
CA LYS A 523 0.04 -14.01 12.71
C LYS A 523 1.53 -13.82 12.41
N TYR A 524 2.35 -13.90 13.44
CA TYR A 524 3.82 -13.94 13.30
C TYR A 524 4.23 -15.07 12.34
N PRO A 525 5.20 -14.87 11.43
CA PRO A 525 6.14 -13.75 11.28
C PRO A 525 5.69 -12.60 10.35
N TYR A 526 4.40 -12.53 10.02
CA TYR A 526 3.73 -11.49 9.20
C TYR A 526 4.13 -11.40 7.73
N LEU A 527 5.43 -11.36 7.41
CA LEU A 527 5.95 -11.29 6.04
C LEU A 527 6.64 -12.61 5.68
N ILE A 528 7.87 -12.81 6.13
CA ILE A 528 8.65 -14.04 5.93
C ILE A 528 9.31 -14.47 7.25
N GLY A 529 9.44 -15.78 7.45
CA GLY A 529 10.05 -16.37 8.64
C GLY A 529 11.56 -16.52 8.56
N GLY A 530 12.17 -16.27 7.41
CA GLY A 530 13.59 -16.48 7.12
C GLY A 530 13.81 -16.45 5.63
N PHE A 531 15.06 -16.39 5.19
CA PHE A 531 15.38 -16.66 3.78
C PHE A 531 15.39 -18.17 3.55
N ALA A 532 14.45 -18.67 2.76
CA ALA A 532 14.39 -20.06 2.34
C ALA A 532 15.39 -20.36 1.21
N GLY A 533 15.81 -19.36 0.45
CA GLY A 533 16.90 -19.43 -0.52
C GLY A 533 18.21 -18.85 0.02
N THR A 534 19.09 -18.44 -0.89
CA THR A 534 20.35 -17.77 -0.54
C THR A 534 20.32 -16.35 -1.11
N PRO A 535 20.22 -15.31 -0.26
CA PRO A 535 20.32 -13.93 -0.69
C PRO A 535 21.66 -13.64 -1.35
N ASP A 536 21.66 -12.77 -2.36
CA ASP A 536 22.92 -12.29 -2.93
C ASP A 536 23.69 -11.45 -1.89
N PRO A 537 24.97 -11.75 -1.62
CA PRO A 537 25.76 -10.98 -0.64
C PRO A 537 25.87 -9.49 -0.96
N ARG A 538 25.72 -9.07 -2.21
CA ARG A 538 25.70 -7.64 -2.61
C ARG A 538 24.49 -6.92 -2.03
N SER A 539 23.35 -7.60 -1.93
CA SER A 539 22.11 -7.09 -1.32
C SER A 539 22.20 -6.96 0.20
N ALA A 540 23.15 -7.66 0.84
CA ALA A 540 23.37 -7.62 2.29
C ALA A 540 24.32 -6.49 2.75
N ARG A 541 24.98 -5.77 1.82
CA ARG A 541 25.99 -4.76 2.16
C ARG A 541 25.36 -3.43 2.55
N ARG A 542 25.50 -3.06 3.82
CA ARG A 542 25.40 -1.66 4.27
C ARG A 542 26.52 -0.85 3.61
N GLY A 543 26.19 -0.04 2.60
CA GLY A 543 26.99 1.13 2.18
C GLY A 543 28.44 0.89 1.70
N GLN A 544 28.66 1.20 0.43
CA GLN A 544 29.93 1.29 -0.32
C GLN A 544 30.63 -0.03 -0.73
N PRO A 545 30.91 -0.22 -2.04
CA PRO A 545 32.08 -0.98 -2.45
C PRO A 545 33.32 -0.18 -2.02
N LYS A 546 34.25 -0.81 -1.31
CA LYS A 546 35.62 -0.30 -1.33
C LYS A 546 36.07 -0.34 -2.79
N GLY A 547 36.44 0.81 -3.34
CA GLY A 547 37.14 0.90 -4.62
C GLY A 547 38.44 0.09 -4.58
N PRO A 548 39.07 -0.09 -5.76
CA PRO A 548 40.18 -1.03 -5.97
C PRO A 548 41.32 -0.91 -4.95
#